data_AF-A0AAD6KE66-F1
#
_entry.id   AF-A0AAD6KE66-F1
#
_cell.length_a   1.000
_cell.length_b   1.000
_cell.length_c   1.000
_cell.angle_alpha   90.00
_cell.angle_beta   90.00
_cell.angle_gamma   90.00
#
_symmetry.space_group_name_H-M   'P 1'
#
loop_
_entity.id
_entity.type
_entity.pdbx_description
1 polymer ?
#
loop_
_entity_poly.entity_id
_entity_poly.type
_entity_poly.pdbx_seq_one_letter_code
_entity_poly.pdbx_strand_id
1 'polypeptide(L)'
;MATVDGSDAPDKLKGKYAAMIVCWLLGIGCLFSWNSMLTIEDYYVYIFPHYHPSRVLTLVYQPFALGTMAVLAYNEAKINTRLRNLSGYALFFLSTLMVLVLDLATSGKGGIGTFIGVCAISGAFGVADAHVQGGMVGDLSFMQPVFIQSFLAGLAASGSSDLCIEANYKSSI
;
A
#
# COMPACT_ATOMS: atom_id res chain seq x y z
N MET A 1 37.34 -27.29 -23.61
CA MET A 1 36.28 -26.63 -24.40
C MET A 1 35.03 -27.48 -24.22
N ALA A 2 34.25 -27.19 -23.17
CA ALA A 2 33.03 -27.94 -22.84
C ALA A 2 31.82 -27.15 -23.34
N THR A 3 30.90 -27.91 -23.91
CA THR A 3 29.73 -27.58 -24.72
C THR A 3 28.75 -26.62 -24.07
N VAL A 4 28.26 -25.67 -24.87
CA VAL A 4 27.04 -24.89 -24.62
C VAL A 4 25.85 -25.84 -24.73
N ASP A 5 25.25 -26.20 -23.60
CA ASP A 5 23.95 -26.88 -23.57
C ASP A 5 22.84 -25.82 -23.51
N GLY A 6 22.06 -25.77 -24.58
CA GLY A 6 21.01 -24.78 -24.85
C GLY A 6 19.61 -25.29 -24.53
N SER A 7 19.39 -25.93 -23.38
CA SER A 7 18.07 -26.49 -23.02
C SER A 7 17.44 -25.94 -21.72
N ASP A 8 18.15 -25.13 -20.93
CA ASP A 8 17.68 -24.61 -19.62
C ASP A 8 17.03 -23.20 -19.65
N ALA A 9 16.89 -22.60 -20.83
CA ALA A 9 16.54 -21.18 -20.99
C ALA A 9 15.04 -20.80 -20.86
N PRO A 10 14.05 -21.55 -21.38
CA PRO A 10 12.68 -21.05 -21.49
C PRO A 10 11.92 -21.02 -20.16
N ASP A 11 12.10 -22.01 -19.28
CA ASP A 11 11.39 -22.07 -17.99
C ASP A 11 11.92 -21.04 -16.98
N LYS A 12 13.24 -20.77 -16.99
CA LYS A 12 13.84 -19.66 -16.22
C LYS A 12 13.32 -18.29 -16.67
N LEU A 13 13.12 -18.11 -17.99
CA LEU A 13 12.51 -16.90 -18.54
C LEU A 13 11.05 -16.75 -18.10
N LYS A 14 10.24 -17.83 -18.21
CA LYS A 14 8.84 -17.82 -17.79
C LYS A 14 8.67 -17.53 -16.30
N GLY A 15 9.51 -18.13 -15.45
CA GLY A 15 9.53 -17.85 -14.00
C GLY A 15 9.89 -16.40 -13.68
N LYS A 16 10.83 -15.80 -14.41
CA LYS A 16 11.19 -14.39 -14.28
C LYS A 16 10.03 -13.47 -14.62
N TYR A 17 9.29 -13.71 -15.71
CA TYR A 17 8.11 -12.92 -16.05
C TYR A 17 6.98 -13.04 -15.01
N ALA A 18 6.72 -14.26 -14.53
CA ALA A 18 5.75 -14.48 -13.47
C ALA A 18 6.11 -13.71 -12.19
N ALA A 19 7.38 -13.75 -11.76
CA ALA A 19 7.87 -13.00 -10.60
C ALA A 19 7.76 -11.48 -10.80
N MET A 20 8.04 -10.97 -12.01
CA MET A 20 7.86 -9.54 -12.32
C MET A 20 6.40 -9.11 -12.20
N ILE A 21 5.46 -9.91 -12.73
CA ILE A 21 4.02 -9.64 -12.62
C ILE A 21 3.57 -9.66 -11.16
N VAL A 22 4.05 -10.63 -10.38
CA VAL A 22 3.74 -10.70 -8.94
C VAL A 22 4.29 -9.47 -8.21
N CYS A 23 5.53 -9.07 -8.45
CA CYS A 23 6.10 -7.85 -7.86
C CYS A 23 5.29 -6.59 -8.22
N TRP A 24 4.82 -6.51 -9.47
CA TRP A 24 3.97 -5.40 -9.92
C TRP A 24 2.62 -5.38 -9.21
N LEU A 25 1.94 -6.53 -9.10
CA LEU A 25 0.67 -6.66 -8.37
C LEU A 25 0.82 -6.34 -6.87
N LEU A 26 1.91 -6.79 -6.27
CA LEU A 26 2.27 -6.48 -4.88
C LEU A 26 2.50 -4.98 -4.68
N GLY A 27 3.11 -4.31 -5.66
CA GLY A 27 3.27 -2.85 -5.67
C GLY A 27 1.93 -2.12 -5.74
N ILE A 28 1.06 -2.52 -6.67
CA ILE A 28 -0.28 -1.93 -6.79
C ILE A 28 -1.06 -2.06 -5.48
N GLY A 29 -1.12 -3.27 -4.90
CA GLY A 29 -1.92 -3.52 -3.70
C GLY A 29 -1.52 -2.69 -2.48
N CYS A 30 -0.24 -2.31 -2.38
CA CYS A 30 0.28 -1.49 -1.28
C CYS A 30 -0.27 -0.06 -1.34
N LEU A 31 -0.04 0.66 -2.46
CA LEU A 31 -0.45 2.07 -2.56
C LEU A 31 -1.92 2.25 -2.93
N PHE A 32 -2.55 1.29 -3.62
CA PHE A 32 -3.95 1.41 -4.02
C PHE A 32 -4.86 1.64 -2.80
N SER A 33 -4.61 0.95 -1.68
CA SER A 33 -5.41 1.13 -0.46
C SER A 33 -5.33 2.55 0.11
N TRP A 34 -4.13 3.13 0.15
CA TRP A 34 -3.91 4.50 0.63
C TRP A 34 -4.48 5.53 -0.35
N ASN A 35 -4.22 5.36 -1.65
CA ASN A 35 -4.75 6.25 -2.69
C ASN A 35 -6.27 6.24 -2.73
N SER A 36 -6.91 5.07 -2.62
CA SER A 36 -8.37 4.95 -2.52
C SER A 36 -8.91 5.75 -1.33
N MET A 37 -8.22 5.75 -0.20
CA MET A 37 -8.62 6.57 0.95
C MET A 37 -8.49 8.08 0.68
N LEU A 38 -7.48 8.51 -0.09
CA LEU A 38 -7.33 9.89 -0.52
C LEU A 38 -8.41 10.29 -1.55
N THR A 39 -8.84 9.39 -2.42
CA THR A 39 -9.93 9.66 -3.37
C THR A 39 -11.27 9.89 -2.65
N ILE A 40 -11.51 9.18 -1.55
CA ILE A 40 -12.72 9.34 -0.71
C ILE A 40 -12.60 10.58 0.22
N GLU A 41 -11.53 11.38 0.11
CA GLU A 41 -11.34 12.55 0.95
C GLU A 41 -12.43 13.61 0.78
N ASP A 42 -12.94 13.81 -0.44
CA ASP A 42 -14.04 14.74 -0.71
C ASP A 42 -15.31 14.38 0.11
N TYR A 43 -15.54 13.07 0.34
CA TYR A 43 -16.60 12.59 1.23
C TYR A 43 -16.32 12.92 2.70
N TYR A 44 -15.07 12.76 3.16
CA TYR A 44 -14.70 13.17 4.52
C TYR A 44 -14.82 14.68 4.73
N VAL A 45 -14.50 15.50 3.73
CA VAL A 45 -14.69 16.96 3.82
C VAL A 45 -16.18 17.32 3.93
N TYR A 46 -17.05 16.63 3.18
CA TYR A 46 -18.50 16.81 3.27
C TYR A 46 -19.05 16.44 4.65
N ILE A 47 -18.61 15.33 5.23
CA ILE A 47 -19.07 14.83 6.53
C ILE A 47 -18.49 15.62 7.71
N PHE A 48 -17.26 16.12 7.59
CA PHE A 48 -16.53 16.82 8.64
C PHE A 48 -16.18 18.25 8.25
N PRO A 49 -17.15 19.15 8.03
CA PRO A 49 -16.90 20.50 7.49
C PRO A 49 -16.07 21.41 8.41
N HIS A 50 -15.99 21.09 9.71
CA HIS A 50 -15.19 21.83 10.69
C HIS A 50 -13.79 21.24 10.92
N TYR A 51 -13.48 20.08 10.34
CA TYR A 51 -12.16 19.47 10.40
C TYR A 51 -11.48 19.58 9.03
N HIS A 52 -10.15 19.50 9.02
CA HIS A 52 -9.37 19.54 7.78
C HIS A 52 -8.81 18.13 7.49
N PRO A 53 -9.67 17.15 7.09
CA PRO A 53 -9.30 15.74 7.00
C PRO A 53 -8.07 15.53 6.11
N SER A 54 -7.94 16.26 5.00
CA SER A 54 -6.80 16.11 4.09
C SER A 54 -5.43 16.30 4.75
N ARG A 55 -5.37 17.26 5.66
CA ARG A 55 -4.14 17.63 6.35
C ARG A 55 -3.88 16.66 7.50
N VAL A 56 -4.93 16.33 8.26
CA VAL A 56 -4.81 15.48 9.44
C VAL A 56 -4.49 14.04 9.05
N LEU A 57 -5.15 13.47 8.03
CA LEU A 57 -4.90 12.10 7.60
C LEU A 57 -3.46 11.90 7.15
N THR A 58 -2.94 12.82 6.33
CA THR A 58 -1.54 12.78 5.87
C THR A 58 -0.56 13.00 7.02
N LEU A 59 -0.87 13.92 7.94
CA LEU A 59 -0.03 14.22 9.10
C LEU A 59 0.00 13.07 10.12
N VAL A 60 -1.03 12.23 10.16
CA VAL A 60 -1.02 10.98 10.92
C VAL A 60 -0.28 9.89 10.14
N TYR A 61 -0.55 9.72 8.85
CA TYR A 61 0.09 8.68 8.05
C TYR A 61 1.62 8.77 8.04
N GLN A 62 2.16 9.96 7.74
CA GLN A 62 3.60 10.17 7.53
C GLN A 62 4.49 9.83 8.73
N PRO A 63 4.26 10.34 9.96
CA PRO A 63 5.10 10.01 11.11
C PRO A 63 4.99 8.55 11.51
N PHE A 64 3.82 7.93 11.35
CA PHE A 64 3.65 6.50 11.61
C PHE A 64 4.38 5.65 10.57
N ALA A 65 4.33 6.03 9.30
CA ALA A 65 5.10 5.39 8.24
C ALA A 65 6.61 5.53 8.47
N LEU A 66 7.11 6.75 8.64
CA LEU A 66 8.54 7.02 8.84
C LEU A 66 9.06 6.44 10.15
N GLY A 67 8.33 6.60 11.25
CA GLY A 67 8.70 6.08 12.56
C GLY A 67 8.76 4.55 12.56
N THR A 68 7.75 3.89 12.00
CA THR A 68 7.73 2.43 11.88
C THR A 68 8.84 1.94 10.96
N MET A 69 9.06 2.60 9.82
CA MET A 69 10.16 2.29 8.91
C MET A 69 11.52 2.38 9.60
N ALA A 70 11.78 3.45 10.34
CA ALA A 70 13.03 3.65 11.06
C ALA A 70 13.26 2.56 12.13
N VAL A 71 12.23 2.22 12.90
CA VAL A 71 12.30 1.16 13.92
C VAL A 71 12.54 -0.21 13.30
N LEU A 72 11.88 -0.52 12.18
CA LEU A 72 12.04 -1.78 11.45
C LEU A 72 13.42 -1.88 10.79
N ALA A 73 13.94 -0.77 10.27
CA ALA A 73 15.29 -0.70 9.70
C ALA A 73 16.37 -0.92 10.77
N TYR A 74 16.18 -0.39 11.99
CA TYR A 74 17.13 -0.61 13.09
C TYR A 74 17.12 -2.04 13.62
N ASN A 75 15.95 -2.70 13.64
CA ASN A 75 15.77 -4.05 14.18
C ASN A 75 15.80 -5.15 13.12
N GLU A 76 16.27 -4.85 11.90
CA GLU A 76 16.20 -5.74 10.73
C GLU A 76 16.74 -7.15 11.02
N ALA A 77 17.88 -7.24 11.71
CA ALA A 77 18.56 -8.52 11.99
C ALA A 77 17.75 -9.51 12.85
N LYS A 78 16.67 -9.07 13.53
CA LYS A 78 15.84 -9.92 14.39
C LYS A 78 14.48 -10.29 13.78
N ILE A 79 14.08 -9.67 12.68
CA ILE A 79 12.72 -9.79 12.14
C ILE A 79 12.71 -10.67 10.89
N ASN A 80 11.81 -11.65 10.86
CA ASN A 80 11.54 -12.44 9.66
C ASN A 80 10.87 -11.57 8.59
N THR A 81 11.58 -11.25 7.51
CA THR A 81 11.09 -10.35 6.44
C THR A 81 9.81 -10.84 5.76
N ARG A 82 9.66 -12.17 5.57
CA ARG A 82 8.43 -12.77 5.02
C ARG A 82 7.21 -12.53 5.91
N LEU A 83 7.36 -12.70 7.23
CA LEU A 83 6.27 -12.46 8.17
C LEU A 83 5.95 -10.97 8.24
N ARG A 84 6.98 -10.11 8.24
CA ARG A 84 6.84 -8.65 8.18
C ARG A 84 6.01 -8.21 6.97
N ASN A 85 6.31 -8.76 5.79
CA ASN A 85 5.60 -8.43 4.57
C ASN A 85 4.14 -8.94 4.59
N LEU A 86 3.93 -10.20 5.00
CA LEU A 86 2.59 -10.77 5.10
C LEU A 86 1.72 -10.03 6.13
N SER A 87 2.30 -9.64 7.27
CA SER A 87 1.59 -8.84 8.27
C SER A 87 1.21 -7.46 7.73
N GLY A 88 2.08 -6.84 6.92
CA GLY A 88 1.78 -5.56 6.27
C GLY A 88 0.58 -5.66 5.32
N TYR A 89 0.54 -6.65 4.44
CA TYR A 89 -0.61 -6.88 3.56
C TYR A 89 -1.90 -7.25 4.31
N ALA A 90 -1.79 -8.05 5.37
CA ALA A 90 -2.93 -8.36 6.23
C ALA A 90 -3.47 -7.11 6.95
N LEU A 91 -2.58 -6.22 7.40
CA LEU A 91 -2.94 -4.92 7.99
C LEU A 91 -3.60 -4.00 6.96
N PHE A 92 -3.12 -3.95 5.72
CA PHE A 92 -3.80 -3.22 4.64
C PHE A 92 -5.23 -3.72 4.44
N PHE A 93 -5.42 -5.04 4.33
CA PHE A 93 -6.73 -5.65 4.16
C PHE A 93 -7.67 -5.35 5.34
N LEU A 94 -7.18 -5.53 6.57
CA LEU A 94 -7.97 -5.29 7.77
C LEU A 94 -8.31 -3.81 7.93
N SER A 95 -7.38 -2.91 7.61
CA SER A 95 -7.59 -1.45 7.68
C SER A 95 -8.67 -1.00 6.70
N THR A 96 -8.62 -1.47 5.45
CA THR A 96 -9.67 -1.19 4.45
C THR A 96 -11.03 -1.75 4.89
N LEU A 97 -11.07 -2.97 5.46
CA LEU A 97 -12.30 -3.53 6.01
C LEU A 97 -12.84 -2.68 7.17
N MET A 98 -11.96 -2.16 8.03
CA MET A 98 -12.36 -1.29 9.15
C MET A 98 -12.93 0.04 8.69
N VAL A 99 -12.46 0.62 7.57
CA VAL A 99 -13.08 1.82 6.98
C VAL A 99 -14.54 1.53 6.61
N LEU A 100 -14.80 0.41 5.93
CA LEU A 100 -16.15 0.00 5.53
C LEU A 100 -17.05 -0.27 6.74
N VAL A 101 -16.52 -0.95 7.76
CA VAL A 101 -17.25 -1.21 9.01
C VAL A 101 -17.55 0.09 9.75
N LEU A 102 -16.61 1.03 9.79
CA LEU A 102 -16.79 2.34 10.44
C LEU A 102 -17.87 3.16 9.73
N ASP A 103 -17.85 3.20 8.41
CA ASP A 103 -18.86 3.90 7.61
C ASP A 103 -20.26 3.30 7.83
N LEU A 104 -20.37 1.96 7.81
CA LEU A 104 -21.63 1.26 8.06
C LEU A 104 -22.13 1.47 9.50
N ALA A 105 -21.25 1.35 10.50
CA ALA A 105 -21.60 1.51 11.92
C ALA A 105 -22.02 2.93 12.25
N THR A 106 -21.47 3.92 11.54
CA THR A 106 -21.82 5.33 11.71
C THR A 106 -22.99 5.76 10.82
N SER A 107 -23.51 4.85 9.97
CA SER A 107 -24.56 5.13 8.98
C SER A 107 -24.23 6.32 8.09
N GLY A 108 -22.95 6.53 7.78
CA GLY A 108 -22.47 7.71 7.05
C GLY A 108 -22.65 9.03 7.81
N LYS A 109 -22.92 8.99 9.12
CA LYS A 109 -23.06 10.21 9.95
C LYS A 109 -21.71 10.66 10.45
N GLY A 110 -21.47 11.96 10.31
CA GLY A 110 -20.32 12.63 10.89
C GLY A 110 -20.36 12.67 12.41
N GLY A 111 -19.20 12.90 13.01
CA GLY A 111 -19.00 12.95 14.44
C GLY A 111 -17.53 12.85 14.82
N ILE A 112 -17.17 13.37 16.01
CA ILE A 112 -15.78 13.37 16.46
C ILE A 112 -15.22 11.95 16.62
N GLY A 113 -16.05 10.98 17.03
CA GLY A 113 -15.66 9.57 17.16
C GLY A 113 -15.33 8.94 15.81
N THR A 114 -16.15 9.18 14.78
CA THR A 114 -15.89 8.72 13.42
C THR A 114 -14.60 9.31 12.87
N PHE A 115 -14.37 10.62 13.08
CA PHE A 115 -13.15 11.29 12.66
C PHE A 115 -11.89 10.70 13.32
N ILE A 116 -11.94 10.45 14.63
CA ILE A 116 -10.85 9.77 15.36
C ILE A 116 -10.63 8.35 14.81
N GLY A 117 -11.70 7.63 14.49
CA GLY A 117 -11.63 6.30 13.87
C GLY A 117 -10.90 6.31 12.52
N VAL A 118 -11.28 7.23 11.62
CA VAL A 118 -10.62 7.39 10.31
C VAL A 118 -9.15 7.78 10.50
N CYS A 119 -8.83 8.66 11.46
CA CYS A 119 -7.44 9.01 11.78
C CYS A 119 -6.64 7.81 12.30
N ALA A 120 -7.22 6.98 13.16
CA ALA A 120 -6.57 5.77 13.67
C ALA A 120 -6.30 4.76 12.54
N ILE A 121 -7.25 4.61 11.62
CA ILE A 121 -7.09 3.75 10.43
C ILE A 121 -6.01 4.31 9.49
N SER A 122 -5.92 5.64 9.31
CA SER A 122 -4.83 6.29 8.57
C SER A 122 -3.45 5.96 9.17
N GLY A 123 -3.32 5.98 10.50
CA GLY A 123 -2.10 5.55 11.18
C GLY A 123 -1.78 4.08 10.94
N ALA A 124 -2.79 3.21 10.95
CA ALA A 124 -2.63 1.79 10.63
C ALA A 124 -2.18 1.57 9.18
N PHE A 125 -2.68 2.36 8.22
CA PHE A 125 -2.19 2.37 6.85
C PHE A 125 -0.71 2.78 6.77
N GLY A 126 -0.28 3.79 7.54
CA GLY A 126 1.13 4.19 7.60
C GLY A 126 2.04 3.07 8.14
N VAL A 127 1.59 2.37 9.20
CA VAL A 127 2.30 1.21 9.76
C VAL A 127 2.36 0.06 8.74
N ALA A 128 1.26 -0.21 8.04
CA ALA A 128 1.19 -1.26 7.02
C ALA A 128 2.12 -0.95 5.83
N ASP A 129 2.12 0.31 5.37
CA ASP A 129 3.00 0.79 4.30
C ASP A 129 4.47 0.62 4.68
N ALA A 130 4.83 0.97 5.92
CA ALA A 130 6.17 0.75 6.43
C ALA A 130 6.58 -0.74 6.40
N HIS A 131 5.67 -1.64 6.77
CA HIS A 131 5.95 -3.08 6.75
C HIS A 131 6.15 -3.61 5.33
N VAL A 132 5.30 -3.20 4.38
CA VAL A 132 5.34 -3.69 3.00
C VAL A 132 6.43 -3.01 2.18
N GLN A 133 6.53 -1.68 2.17
CA GLN A 133 7.58 -0.99 1.42
C GLN A 133 8.96 -1.32 1.97
N GLY A 134 9.18 -1.20 3.28
CA GLY A 134 10.47 -1.57 3.89
C GLY A 134 10.78 -3.06 3.75
N GLY A 135 9.75 -3.90 3.88
CA GLY A 135 9.74 -5.33 3.57
C GLY A 135 10.29 -5.66 2.20
N MET A 136 9.53 -5.23 1.19
CA MET A 136 9.73 -5.61 -0.20
C MET A 136 10.91 -4.92 -0.82
N VAL A 137 11.14 -3.63 -0.57
CA VAL A 137 12.32 -2.94 -1.09
C VAL A 137 13.60 -3.58 -0.55
N GLY A 138 13.62 -3.94 0.73
CA GLY A 138 14.73 -4.68 1.35
C GLY A 138 14.96 -6.04 0.69
N ASP A 139 13.95 -6.90 0.63
CA ASP A 139 14.06 -8.25 0.06
C ASP A 139 14.41 -8.23 -1.43
N LEU A 140 13.81 -7.33 -2.21
CA LEU A 140 14.04 -7.22 -3.65
C LEU A 140 15.41 -6.62 -4.00
N SER A 141 16.03 -5.87 -3.10
CA SER A 141 17.38 -5.29 -3.30
C SER A 141 18.48 -6.35 -3.41
N PHE A 142 18.28 -7.52 -2.78
CA PHE A 142 19.17 -8.67 -2.88
C PHE A 142 18.90 -9.55 -4.12
N MET A 143 17.88 -9.20 -4.93
CA MET A 143 17.51 -9.93 -6.15
C MET A 143 17.94 -9.17 -7.42
N GLN A 144 17.35 -9.50 -8.57
CA GLN A 144 17.60 -8.78 -9.81
C GLN A 144 16.91 -7.40 -9.81
N PRO A 145 17.55 -6.34 -10.36
CA PRO A 145 17.02 -4.97 -10.34
C PRO A 145 15.66 -4.83 -11.05
N VAL A 146 15.33 -5.75 -11.96
CA VAL A 146 14.06 -5.75 -12.66
C VAL A 146 12.87 -5.98 -11.73
N PHE A 147 13.05 -6.69 -10.61
CA PHE A 147 11.95 -6.98 -9.68
C PHE A 147 11.58 -5.78 -8.82
N ILE A 148 12.58 -5.08 -8.27
CA ILE A 148 12.35 -3.82 -7.56
C ILE A 148 11.79 -2.76 -8.51
N GLN A 149 12.26 -2.69 -9.77
CA GLN A 149 11.68 -1.81 -10.78
C GLN A 149 10.21 -2.15 -11.05
N SER A 150 9.87 -3.44 -11.18
CA SER A 150 8.49 -3.87 -11.39
C SER A 150 7.58 -3.51 -10.19
N PHE A 151 8.08 -3.68 -8.96
CA PHE A 151 7.38 -3.28 -7.74
C PHE A 151 7.12 -1.78 -7.70
N LEU A 152 8.15 -0.96 -7.91
CA LEU A 152 8.03 0.50 -7.94
C LEU A 152 7.12 0.98 -9.10
N ALA A 153 7.17 0.32 -10.26
CA ALA A 153 6.26 0.58 -11.36
C ALA A 153 4.80 0.26 -10.98
N GLY A 154 4.57 -0.79 -10.18
CA GLY A 154 3.27 -1.10 -9.60
C GLY A 154 2.77 -0.01 -8.65
N LEU A 155 3.64 0.50 -7.77
CA LEU A 155 3.31 1.63 -6.90
C LEU A 155 2.87 2.85 -7.72
N ALA A 156 3.60 3.20 -8.79
CA ALA A 156 3.23 4.32 -9.67
C ALA A 156 1.92 4.06 -10.45
N ALA A 157 1.68 2.81 -10.89
CA ALA A 157 0.47 2.44 -11.61
C ALA A 157 -0.79 2.56 -10.76
N SER A 158 -0.69 2.34 -9.44
CA SER A 158 -1.84 2.49 -8.53
C SER A 158 -2.46 3.88 -8.61
N GLY A 159 -1.66 4.95 -8.50
CA GLY A 159 -2.17 6.32 -8.54
C GLY A 159 -2.79 6.71 -9.90
N SER A 160 -2.29 6.13 -10.99
CA SER A 160 -2.91 6.33 -12.31
C SER A 160 -4.29 5.66 -12.39
N SER A 161 -4.42 4.48 -11.78
CA SER A 161 -5.67 3.73 -11.74
C SER A 161 -6.73 4.44 -10.89
N ASP A 162 -6.34 4.95 -9.72
CA ASP A 162 -7.21 5.73 -8.85
C ASP A 162 -7.66 7.03 -9.52
N LEU A 163 -6.77 7.73 -10.22
CA LEU A 163 -7.12 8.93 -10.98
C LEU A 163 -8.14 8.65 -12.08
N CYS A 164 -8.02 7.51 -12.77
CA CYS A 164 -9.02 7.10 -13.76
C CYS A 164 -10.37 6.82 -13.12
N ILE A 165 -10.41 6.17 -11.96
CA ILE A 165 -11.66 5.92 -11.22
C ILE A 165 -12.33 7.25 -10.87
N GLU A 166 -11.56 8.18 -10.31
CA GLU A 166 -12.07 9.49 -9.93
C GLU A 166 -12.59 10.31 -11.12
N ALA A 167 -11.88 10.27 -12.26
CA ALA A 167 -12.30 10.94 -13.48
C ALA A 167 -13.62 10.37 -14.04
N ASN A 168 -13.80 9.04 -13.98
CA ASN A 168 -15.05 8.38 -14.39
C ASN A 168 -16.20 8.69 -13.43
N TYR A 169 -15.92 8.82 -12.13
CA TYR A 169 -16.91 9.22 -11.14
C TYR A 169 -17.39 10.65 -11.41
N LYS A 170 -16.47 11.62 -11.57
CA LYS A 170 -16.84 13.02 -11.84
C LYS A 170 -17.52 13.24 -13.19
N SER A 171 -17.25 12.41 -14.20
CA SER A 171 -17.94 12.52 -15.50
C SER A 171 -19.37 11.98 -15.49
N SER A 172 -19.74 11.22 -14.46
CA SER A 172 -21.07 10.60 -14.30
C SER A 172 -22.05 11.47 -13.51
N ILE A 173 -21.62 12.64 -13.01
CA ILE A 173 -22.40 13.61 -12.22
C ILE A 173 -22.67 14.85 -13.07
#